data_AF-A0A935FRI4-F1
#
_entry.id   AF-A0A935FRI4-F1
#
_cell.length_a   1.000
_cell.length_b   1.000
_cell.length_c   1.000
_cell.angle_alpha   90.00
_cell.angle_beta   90.00
_cell.angle_gamma   90.00
#
_symmetry.space_group_name_H-M   'P 1'
#
loop_
_entity.id
_entity.type
_entity.pdbx_description
1 polymer ?
#
loop_
_entity_poly.entity_id
_entity_poly.type
_entity_poly.pdbx_seq_one_letter_code
_entity_poly.pdbx_strand_id
1 'polypeptide(L)'
;MNYFKSTIFTVLAISILAFLSGCSGTSPEYSQYRSDLKYQMQDMINVLNVGHNTEFMEKYVDPSYLQRMGGINQATLPFSADRARALQSALKIAKNIQPTYEPGGKQMSYFSDNLIVPIVFKQKNGKWYLQDDWLKQ
;
A
#
# COMPACT_ATOMS: atom_id res chain seq x y z
N MET A 1 44.53 -51.93 -21.83
CA MET A 1 45.20 -51.62 -20.56
C MET A 1 45.00 -50.14 -20.27
N ASN A 2 44.57 -49.85 -19.04
CA ASN A 2 44.32 -48.56 -18.38
C ASN A 2 45.50 -47.57 -18.55
N TYR A 3 45.43 -46.25 -18.40
CA TYR A 3 44.72 -45.36 -17.46
C TYR A 3 44.59 -43.95 -18.12
N PHE A 4 43.45 -43.25 -18.09
CA PHE A 4 42.96 -42.37 -17.01
C PHE A 4 43.96 -41.30 -16.52
N LYS A 5 43.68 -40.01 -16.83
CA LYS A 5 43.85 -38.79 -16.00
C LYS A 5 43.58 -37.56 -16.88
N SER A 6 42.37 -36.99 -16.81
CA SER A 6 42.04 -35.82 -15.98
C SER A 6 42.69 -34.52 -16.47
N THR A 7 41.91 -33.73 -17.21
CA THR A 7 41.87 -32.27 -16.97
C THR A 7 40.41 -31.84 -17.09
N ILE A 8 39.78 -31.77 -15.93
CA ILE A 8 38.47 -31.16 -15.71
C ILE A 8 38.65 -29.67 -16.01
N PHE A 9 38.21 -29.22 -17.19
CA PHE A 9 38.03 -27.80 -17.45
C PHE A 9 36.53 -27.49 -17.38
N THR A 10 36.13 -27.12 -16.17
CA THR A 10 34.80 -26.72 -15.73
C THR A 10 34.40 -25.41 -16.39
N VAL A 11 34.10 -25.40 -17.68
CA VAL A 11 33.57 -24.22 -18.37
C VAL A 11 32.57 -24.65 -19.42
N LEU A 12 31.32 -24.93 -19.01
CA LEU A 12 30.12 -24.55 -19.77
C LEU A 12 28.82 -24.87 -19.00
N ALA A 13 28.72 -24.45 -17.73
CA ALA A 13 27.42 -24.35 -17.06
C ALA A 13 26.70 -23.03 -17.42
N ILE A 14 26.73 -22.66 -18.70
CA ILE A 14 26.14 -21.42 -19.23
C ILE A 14 25.15 -21.80 -20.33
N SER A 15 24.04 -22.48 -20.00
CA SER A 15 22.93 -22.57 -20.97
C SER A 15 21.55 -22.94 -20.45
N ILE A 16 21.31 -23.23 -19.16
CA ILE A 16 19.95 -23.66 -18.72
C ILE A 16 19.55 -23.16 -17.32
N LEU A 17 20.02 -21.98 -16.91
CA LEU A 17 19.40 -21.23 -15.79
C LEU A 17 18.63 -19.99 -16.28
N ALA A 18 18.31 -19.92 -17.57
CA ALA A 18 17.47 -18.87 -18.15
C ALA A 18 15.96 -19.17 -18.08
N PHE A 19 15.53 -20.28 -17.47
CA PHE A 19 14.13 -20.73 -17.49
C PHE A 19 13.49 -20.99 -16.11
N LEU A 20 14.10 -20.53 -15.01
CA LEU A 20 13.51 -20.63 -13.66
C LEU A 20 13.41 -19.30 -12.91
N SER A 21 13.48 -18.15 -13.58
CA SER A 21 13.07 -16.86 -13.02
C SER A 21 11.57 -16.63 -13.23
N GLY A 22 10.75 -17.61 -12.86
CA GLY A 22 9.36 -17.39 -12.48
C GLY A 22 9.28 -16.61 -11.17
N CYS A 23 9.99 -15.48 -11.07
CA CYS A 23 9.67 -14.45 -10.11
C CYS A 23 8.40 -13.79 -10.66
N SER A 24 7.25 -14.12 -10.08
CA SER A 24 6.10 -13.22 -10.03
C SER A 24 6.48 -11.96 -9.22
N GLY A 25 7.53 -11.29 -9.65
CA GLY A 25 8.05 -10.08 -9.07
C GLY A 25 7.07 -8.98 -9.41
N THR A 26 6.40 -8.48 -8.38
CA THR A 26 5.74 -7.17 -8.45
C THR A 26 6.70 -6.19 -9.11
N SER A 27 6.25 -5.45 -10.12
CA SER A 27 7.14 -4.53 -10.86
C SER A 27 7.89 -3.61 -9.88
N PRO A 28 9.10 -3.14 -10.20
CA PRO A 28 9.86 -2.25 -9.32
C PRO A 28 9.05 -1.01 -8.89
N GLU A 29 8.24 -0.47 -9.80
CA GLU A 29 7.32 0.64 -9.54
C GLU A 29 6.29 0.31 -8.45
N TYR A 30 5.60 -0.83 -8.57
CA TYR A 30 4.62 -1.27 -7.58
C TYR A 30 5.26 -1.58 -6.22
N SER A 31 6.50 -2.08 -6.23
CA SER A 31 7.26 -2.29 -5.00
C SER A 31 7.58 -0.97 -4.28
N GLN A 32 7.93 0.08 -5.04
CA GLN A 32 8.14 1.41 -4.50
C GLN A 32 6.84 1.98 -3.92
N TYR A 33 5.74 1.94 -4.68
CA TYR A 33 4.44 2.45 -4.22
C TYR A 33 3.95 1.76 -2.95
N ARG A 34 4.17 0.44 -2.86
CA ARG A 34 3.87 -0.33 -1.64
C ARG A 34 4.69 0.15 -0.46
N SER A 35 5.98 0.43 -0.66
CA SER A 35 6.87 0.94 0.38
C SER A 35 6.40 2.32 0.87
N ASP A 36 6.14 3.23 -0.07
CA ASP A 36 5.69 4.61 0.22
C ASP A 36 4.38 4.60 1.01
N LEU A 37 3.40 3.79 0.58
CA LEU A 37 2.13 3.64 1.30
C LEU A 37 2.31 2.99 2.67
N LYS A 38 3.28 2.09 2.84
CA LYS A 38 3.57 1.49 4.17
C LYS A 38 4.05 2.55 5.16
N TYR A 39 4.93 3.46 4.72
CA TYR A 39 5.36 4.60 5.53
C TYR A 39 4.23 5.59 5.76
N GLN A 40 3.48 5.96 4.73
CA GLN A 40 2.34 6.86 4.85
C GLN A 40 1.28 6.33 5.82
N MET A 41 0.97 5.03 5.77
CA MET A 41 0.06 4.39 6.72
C MET A 41 0.58 4.48 8.16
N GLN A 42 1.89 4.36 8.38
CA GLN A 42 2.47 4.55 9.71
C GLN A 42 2.27 5.98 10.21
N ASP A 43 2.50 6.98 9.36
CA ASP A 43 2.27 8.38 9.73
C ASP A 43 0.79 8.65 10.02
N MET A 44 -0.11 8.14 9.20
CA MET A 44 -1.56 8.20 9.42
C MET A 44 -1.95 7.60 10.78
N ILE A 45 -1.41 6.43 11.12
CA ILE A 45 -1.65 5.78 12.41
C ILE A 45 -1.17 6.67 13.57
N ASN A 46 -0.03 7.34 13.42
CA ASN A 46 0.54 8.22 14.44
C ASN A 46 -0.33 9.48 14.64
N VAL A 47 -0.76 10.13 13.55
CA VAL A 47 -1.64 11.31 13.58
C VAL A 47 -2.99 10.98 14.21
N LEU A 48 -3.58 9.84 13.86
CA LEU A 48 -4.83 9.37 14.48
C LEU A 48 -4.63 9.01 15.96
N ASN A 49 -3.45 8.50 16.35
CA ASN A 49 -3.15 8.14 17.74
C ASN A 49 -3.13 9.36 18.67
N VAL A 50 -2.68 10.52 18.17
CA VAL A 50 -2.64 11.78 18.93
C VAL A 50 -3.94 12.57 18.82
N GLY A 51 -4.94 12.09 18.08
CA GLY A 51 -6.25 12.73 17.94
C GLY A 51 -6.27 13.94 16.99
N HIS A 52 -5.27 14.09 16.12
CA HIS A 52 -5.17 15.20 15.16
C HIS A 52 -6.04 14.96 13.92
N ASN A 53 -7.36 14.90 14.09
CA ASN A 53 -8.30 14.54 13.02
C ASN A 53 -8.31 15.55 11.87
N THR A 54 -8.18 16.84 12.14
CA THR A 54 -8.09 17.87 11.08
C THR A 54 -6.84 17.68 10.22
N GLU A 55 -5.68 17.50 10.85
CA GLU A 55 -4.41 17.24 10.15
C GLU A 55 -4.51 15.96 9.30
N PHE A 56 -5.12 14.92 9.86
CA PHE A 56 -5.34 13.66 9.15
C PHE A 56 -6.14 13.88 7.85
N MET A 57 -7.26 14.58 7.96
CA MET A 57 -8.18 14.85 6.85
C MET A 57 -7.53 15.74 5.80
N GLU A 58 -6.80 16.79 6.18
CA GLU A 58 -6.12 17.67 5.23
C GLU A 58 -4.97 16.97 4.49
N LYS A 59 -4.19 16.15 5.21
CA LYS A 59 -2.95 15.60 4.67
C LYS A 59 -3.17 14.31 3.88
N TYR A 60 -4.08 13.44 4.32
CA TYR A 60 -4.18 12.07 3.83
C TYR A 60 -5.48 11.74 3.12
N VAL A 61 -6.54 12.54 3.27
CA VAL A 61 -7.82 12.29 2.60
C VAL A 61 -7.87 13.01 1.25
N ASP A 62 -8.55 12.37 0.28
CA ASP A 62 -8.76 12.93 -1.05
C ASP A 62 -9.39 14.34 -0.97
N PRO A 63 -8.74 15.39 -1.52
CA PRO A 63 -9.26 16.76 -1.48
C PRO A 63 -10.65 16.92 -2.09
N SER A 64 -11.01 16.06 -3.05
CA SER A 64 -12.35 16.09 -3.66
C SER A 64 -13.45 15.69 -2.66
N TYR A 65 -13.13 14.85 -1.67
CA TYR A 65 -14.07 14.55 -0.58
C TYR A 65 -14.29 15.78 0.30
N LEU A 66 -13.22 16.47 0.69
CA LEU A 66 -13.31 17.70 1.48
C LEU A 66 -14.17 18.76 0.77
N GLN A 67 -13.99 18.92 -0.54
CA GLN A 67 -14.81 19.82 -1.36
C GLN A 67 -16.29 19.42 -1.35
N ARG A 68 -16.61 18.13 -1.53
CA ARG A 68 -17.99 17.62 -1.51
C ARG A 68 -18.68 17.82 -0.15
N MET A 69 -17.93 17.72 0.94
CA MET A 69 -18.44 17.92 2.29
C MET A 69 -18.65 19.40 2.65
N GLY A 70 -18.18 20.35 1.83
CA GLY A 70 -18.25 21.78 2.14
C GLY A 70 -17.04 22.32 2.92
N GLY A 71 -15.89 21.65 2.81
CA GLY A 71 -14.62 22.04 3.41
C GLY A 71 -14.21 21.18 4.62
N ILE A 72 -13.02 21.46 5.14
CA ILE A 72 -12.39 20.64 6.19
C ILE A 72 -13.24 20.55 7.47
N ASN A 73 -13.82 21.67 7.91
CA ASN A 73 -14.63 21.71 9.12
C ASN A 73 -15.88 20.82 9.01
N GLN A 74 -16.52 20.80 7.84
CA GLN A 74 -17.70 19.96 7.62
C GLN A 74 -17.34 18.49 7.44
N ALA A 75 -16.16 18.22 6.88
CA ALA A 75 -15.64 16.86 6.72
C ALA A 75 -15.20 16.23 8.06
N THR A 76 -14.68 17.03 9.00
CA THR A 76 -14.24 16.53 10.32
C THR A 76 -15.37 16.31 11.31
N LEU A 77 -16.49 17.05 11.21
CA LEU A 77 -17.67 16.86 12.07
C LEU A 77 -18.17 15.40 12.15
N PRO A 78 -18.37 14.67 11.04
CA PRO A 78 -18.78 13.27 11.09
C PRO A 78 -17.63 12.32 11.45
N PHE A 79 -16.37 12.78 11.51
CA PHE A 79 -15.21 11.94 11.80
C PHE A 79 -14.95 11.86 13.31
N SER A 80 -15.81 11.08 14.00
CA SER A 80 -15.75 10.89 15.44
C SER A 80 -14.48 10.17 15.91
N ALA A 81 -14.19 10.22 17.21
CA ALA A 81 -13.10 9.48 17.83
C ALA A 81 -13.22 7.96 17.61
N ASP A 82 -14.44 7.43 17.55
CA ASP A 82 -14.68 6.00 17.30
C ASP A 82 -14.30 5.61 15.88
N ARG A 83 -14.68 6.44 14.90
CA ARG A 83 -14.28 6.25 13.49
C ARG A 83 -12.77 6.38 13.32
N ALA A 84 -12.15 7.35 13.98
CA ALA A 84 -10.69 7.51 14.00
C ALA A 84 -9.99 6.24 14.54
N ARG A 85 -10.49 5.67 15.64
CA ARG A 85 -9.97 4.41 16.22
C ARG A 85 -10.18 3.19 15.32
N ALA A 86 -11.35 3.09 14.69
CA ALA A 86 -11.66 2.02 13.74
C ALA A 86 -10.73 2.09 12.53
N LEU A 87 -10.56 3.28 11.95
CA LEU A 87 -9.65 3.51 10.83
C LEU A 87 -8.20 3.26 11.22
N GLN A 88 -7.76 3.70 12.41
CA GLN A 88 -6.42 3.41 12.91
C GLN A 88 -6.16 1.90 12.98
N SER A 89 -7.14 1.12 13.44
CA SER A 89 -7.05 -0.34 13.52
C SER A 89 -6.99 -0.98 12.13
N ALA A 90 -7.81 -0.50 11.20
CA ALA A 90 -7.79 -0.94 9.81
C ALA A 90 -6.46 -0.65 9.11
N LEU A 91 -5.88 0.54 9.33
CA LEU A 91 -4.56 0.90 8.81
C LEU A 91 -3.44 0.00 9.38
N LYS A 92 -3.52 -0.37 10.67
CA LYS A 92 -2.58 -1.32 11.29
C LYS A 92 -2.63 -2.69 10.61
N ILE A 93 -3.82 -3.15 10.23
CA ILE A 93 -4.00 -4.41 9.47
C ILE A 93 -3.46 -4.24 8.05
N ALA A 94 -3.93 -3.21 7.32
CA ALA A 94 -3.59 -2.94 5.93
C ALA A 94 -2.07 -2.83 5.70
N LYS A 95 -1.34 -2.19 6.62
CA LYS A 95 0.13 -2.04 6.57
C LYS A 95 0.89 -3.38 6.51
N ASN A 96 0.27 -4.47 6.96
CA ASN A 96 0.90 -5.78 7.08
C ASN A 96 0.42 -6.80 6.03
N ILE A 97 -0.50 -6.43 5.14
CA ILE A 97 -1.01 -7.32 4.09
C ILE A 97 -0.54 -6.87 2.70
N GLN A 98 -0.74 -7.75 1.72
CA GLN A 98 -0.39 -7.46 0.33
C GLN A 98 -1.54 -6.71 -0.36
N PRO A 99 -1.29 -5.54 -0.95
CA PRO A 99 -2.32 -4.82 -1.70
C PRO A 99 -2.58 -5.47 -3.05
N THR A 100 -3.77 -5.21 -3.59
CA THR A 100 -4.09 -5.39 -5.00
C THR A 100 -3.94 -4.05 -5.73
N TYR A 101 -3.53 -4.13 -7.00
CA TYR A 101 -3.27 -2.96 -7.84
C TYR A 101 -4.34 -2.87 -8.92
N GLU A 102 -4.87 -1.68 -9.15
CA GLU A 102 -5.67 -1.42 -10.34
C GLU A 102 -4.76 -1.41 -11.59
N PRO A 103 -5.23 -1.91 -12.74
CA PRO A 103 -4.53 -1.73 -14.01
C PRO A 103 -4.19 -0.26 -14.25
N GLY A 104 -2.90 0.06 -14.36
CA GLY A 104 -2.39 1.43 -14.50
C GLY A 104 -1.83 2.05 -13.23
N GLY A 105 -1.79 1.33 -12.10
CA GLY A 105 -0.96 1.66 -10.93
C GLY A 105 -1.38 2.88 -10.10
N LYS A 106 -2.50 3.53 -10.45
CA LYS A 106 -2.98 4.76 -9.78
C LYS A 106 -3.87 4.49 -8.57
N GLN A 107 -4.15 3.22 -8.27
CA GLN A 107 -4.95 2.81 -7.13
C GLN A 107 -4.38 1.54 -6.52
N MET A 108 -4.33 1.52 -5.19
CA MET A 108 -3.91 0.38 -4.39
C MET A 108 -4.96 0.12 -3.32
N SER A 109 -5.36 -1.14 -3.21
CA SER A 109 -6.44 -1.54 -2.33
C SER A 109 -6.00 -2.68 -1.42
N TYR A 110 -6.33 -2.58 -0.15
CA TYR A 110 -5.97 -3.52 0.90
C TYR A 110 -7.25 -4.19 1.41
N PHE A 111 -7.35 -5.50 1.22
CA PHE A 111 -8.52 -6.32 1.54
C PHE A 111 -8.11 -7.51 2.40
N SER A 112 -8.91 -7.85 3.41
CA SER A 112 -8.79 -9.07 4.19
C SER A 112 -10.09 -9.35 4.94
N ASP A 113 -10.31 -10.58 5.39
CA ASP A 113 -11.49 -10.93 6.21
C ASP A 113 -11.57 -10.15 7.53
N ASN A 114 -10.45 -9.57 7.99
CA ASN A 114 -10.35 -8.74 9.19
C ASN A 114 -10.63 -7.24 8.92
N LEU A 115 -10.97 -6.86 7.68
CA LEU A 115 -11.30 -5.49 7.30
C LEU A 115 -12.78 -5.42 6.88
N ILE A 116 -13.60 -4.73 7.69
CA ILE A 116 -15.02 -4.52 7.40
C ILE A 116 -15.19 -3.73 6.09
N VAL A 117 -14.33 -2.74 5.88
CA VAL A 117 -14.24 -1.97 4.63
C VAL A 117 -12.80 -1.98 4.12
N PRO A 118 -12.59 -2.16 2.81
CA PRO A 118 -11.26 -2.12 2.22
C PRO A 118 -10.57 -0.77 2.45
N ILE A 119 -9.26 -0.78 2.70
CA ILE A 119 -8.48 0.46 2.71
C ILE A 119 -8.02 0.71 1.28
N VAL A 120 -8.47 1.81 0.66
CA VAL A 120 -8.14 2.13 -0.73
C VAL A 120 -7.40 3.45 -0.80
N PHE A 121 -6.26 3.46 -1.49
CA PHE A 121 -5.48 4.65 -1.80
C PHE A 121 -5.51 4.92 -3.29
N LYS A 122 -5.67 6.21 -3.65
CA LYS A 122 -5.60 6.68 -5.03
C LYS A 122 -4.53 7.74 -5.18
N GLN A 123 -3.74 7.63 -6.24
CA GLN A 123 -2.70 8.58 -6.57
C GLN A 123 -3.29 9.75 -7.37
N LYS A 124 -3.06 10.98 -6.91
CA LYS A 124 -3.39 12.22 -7.62
C LYS A 124 -2.18 13.15 -7.56
N ASN A 125 -1.71 13.62 -8.72
CA ASN A 125 -0.55 14.50 -8.83
C ASN A 125 0.68 13.96 -8.07
N GLY A 126 0.94 12.64 -8.19
CA GLY A 126 2.08 11.98 -7.55
C GLY A 126 1.91 11.70 -6.05
N LYS A 127 0.84 12.16 -5.40
CA LYS A 127 0.57 11.92 -3.98
C LYS A 127 -0.57 10.90 -3.79
N TRP A 128 -0.42 10.05 -2.79
CA TRP A 128 -1.42 9.05 -2.41
C TRP A 128 -2.42 9.60 -1.40
N TYR A 129 -3.70 9.39 -1.66
CA TYR A 129 -4.80 9.80 -0.80
C TYR A 129 -5.69 8.62 -0.45
N LEU A 130 -6.12 8.56 0.81
CA LEU A 130 -7.16 7.64 1.26
C LEU A 130 -8.48 8.02 0.60
N GLN A 131 -9.15 7.02 0.00
CA GLN A 131 -10.47 7.18 -0.57
C GLN A 131 -11.56 7.23 0.52
N ASP A 132 -12.73 7.75 0.13
CA ASP A 132 -13.76 8.18 1.06
C ASP A 132 -14.65 7.06 1.61
N ASP A 133 -14.49 5.81 1.16
CA ASP A 133 -15.27 4.66 1.66
C ASP A 133 -15.19 4.51 3.19
N TRP A 134 -14.00 4.76 3.75
CA TRP A 134 -13.78 4.74 5.21
C TRP A 134 -14.34 5.96 5.94
N LEU A 135 -14.69 7.03 5.23
CA LEU A 135 -15.19 8.28 5.80
C LEU A 135 -16.72 8.37 5.74
N LYS A 136 -17.37 7.47 5.00
CA LYS A 136 -18.83 7.41 4.80
C LYS A 136 -19.56 6.47 5.75
N GLN A 137 -18.88 5.49 6.35
CA GLN A 137 -19.42 4.64 7.42
C GLN A 137 -19.65 5.44 8.68
#